data_AF-A0A9N7U1I9-F1
#
_entry.id   AF-A0A9N7U1I9-F1
#
_cell.length_a   1.000
_cell.length_b   1.000
_cell.length_c   1.000
_cell.angle_alpha   90.00
_cell.angle_beta   90.00
_cell.angle_gamma   90.00
#
_symmetry.space_group_name_H-M   'P 1'
#
loop_
_entity.id
_entity.type
_entity.pdbx_description
1 polymer ?
#
loop_
_entity_poly.entity_id
_entity_poly.type
_entity_poly.pdbx_seq_one_letter_code
_entity_poly.pdbx_strand_id
1 'polypeptide(L)'
;MGAFSRQKFFQELAHGCLLPTAQQGLEQVWQLLVICLLCRLLWMLGLPHFLKHLGTVAGGFYALYLFFELHMIWVVLLSLLCYLFLFLCRHSTMRGTFLSITVLIYLLLGELHMMDTTNWHKMRGSQMVVAMKAISLAFDLDRGVVSSVPSPIEFMGYIYFVGTVIFGPWISFNSYKEALDGRRLSFSWFFKVSASWVKSQVCLVVSNCVAPYLFPYFIPVYGNKLLRRGTLAKWLLAYENTTSFHFSSYFVGYFSETTATLAGAGFTEEKDNLKWDMTVSKPLSIEFPRSMVEVVTSWNLPMSRFLHTLLSNLGLFSAIMLTYAASALLHGLSFHLGAVLLSLGFITYIEHVLRKRLAAIFNACVLSKKCQANCTHRNKKELWVYMINIAFSALALLHLTYLGSVFNSSVDYMEEDEDDITHHTIQKWSELSWTSHWVTFGCWILYRLVL
;
A
#
# COMPACT_ATOMS: atom_id res chain seq x y z
N MET A 1 26.05 23.31 22.59
CA MET A 1 26.28 22.82 21.22
C MET A 1 26.18 24.03 20.30
N GLY A 2 27.26 24.36 19.59
CA GLY A 2 27.30 25.54 18.72
C GLY A 2 26.24 25.45 17.63
N ALA A 3 25.54 26.54 17.38
CA ALA A 3 24.56 26.62 16.29
C ALA A 3 25.29 26.35 14.97
N PHE A 4 25.04 25.19 14.36
CA PHE A 4 25.48 24.91 13.00
C PHE A 4 24.99 26.03 12.09
N SER A 5 25.89 26.60 11.27
CA SER A 5 25.42 27.48 10.21
C SER A 5 24.53 26.66 9.27
N ARG A 6 23.41 27.23 8.82
CA ARG A 6 22.45 26.52 7.95
C ARG A 6 23.13 25.89 6.73
N GLN A 7 24.19 26.53 6.23
CA GLN A 7 24.99 26.07 5.11
C GLN A 7 25.79 24.80 5.40
N LYS A 8 26.42 24.68 6.58
CA LYS A 8 27.12 23.44 6.98
C LYS A 8 26.16 22.28 7.15
N PHE A 9 24.97 22.54 7.70
CA PHE A 9 23.92 21.52 7.83
C PHE A 9 23.45 20.99 6.47
N PHE A 10 23.18 21.85 5.49
CA PHE A 10 22.78 21.38 4.15
C PHE A 10 23.90 20.59 3.45
N GLN A 11 25.16 20.95 3.67
CA GLN A 11 26.30 20.19 3.17
C GLN A 11 26.41 18.82 3.86
N GLU A 12 26.27 18.76 5.18
CA GLU A 12 26.27 17.50 5.94
C GLU A 12 25.05 16.63 5.63
N LEU A 13 23.88 17.21 5.39
CA LEU A 13 22.69 16.45 4.98
C LEU A 13 22.88 15.86 3.58
N ALA A 14 23.43 16.64 2.65
CA ALA A 14 23.68 16.21 1.30
C ALA A 14 24.72 15.07 1.23
N HIS A 15 25.86 15.23 1.91
CA HIS A 15 26.92 14.22 1.90
C HIS A 15 26.69 13.07 2.88
N GLY A 16 26.05 13.34 4.02
CA GLY A 16 25.87 12.38 5.10
C GLY A 16 24.60 11.54 5.01
N CYS A 17 23.55 12.02 4.32
CA CYS A 17 22.30 11.26 4.20
C CYS A 17 21.81 11.11 2.76
N LEU A 18 21.71 12.21 1.98
CA LEU A 18 21.09 12.18 0.65
C LEU A 18 21.82 11.24 -0.31
N LEU A 19 23.12 11.45 -0.50
CA LEU A 19 23.91 10.65 -1.44
C LEU A 19 24.02 9.17 -1.02
N PRO A 20 24.36 8.84 0.24
CA PRO A 20 24.40 7.44 0.68
C PRO A 20 23.06 6.73 0.55
N THR A 21 21.94 7.38 0.92
CA THR A 21 20.60 6.79 0.83
C THR A 21 20.22 6.47 -0.61
N ALA A 22 20.45 7.41 -1.54
CA ALA A 22 20.15 7.19 -2.96
C ALA A 22 21.04 6.10 -3.57
N GLN A 23 22.33 6.07 -3.20
CA GLN A 23 23.26 5.05 -3.68
C GLN A 23 22.89 3.66 -3.17
N GLN A 24 22.65 3.51 -1.86
CA GLN A 24 22.22 2.23 -1.26
C GLN A 24 20.90 1.75 -1.85
N GLY A 25 19.94 2.67 -2.03
CA GLY A 25 18.66 2.36 -2.66
C GLY A 25 18.82 1.83 -4.09
N LEU A 26 19.73 2.41 -4.88
CA LEU A 26 20.03 1.93 -6.23
C LEU A 26 20.77 0.57 -6.21
N GLU A 27 21.78 0.43 -5.36
CA GLU A 27 22.59 -0.81 -5.21
C GLU A 27 21.72 -2.03 -4.87
N GLN A 28 20.65 -1.84 -4.08
CA GLN A 28 19.73 -2.91 -3.72
C GLN A 28 18.77 -3.32 -4.84
N VAL A 29 18.45 -2.43 -5.78
CA VAL A 29 17.32 -2.66 -6.73
C VAL A 29 17.70 -2.66 -8.21
N TRP A 30 18.92 -2.25 -8.57
CA TRP A 30 19.33 -2.12 -9.97
C TRP A 30 19.23 -3.45 -10.74
N GLN A 31 19.56 -4.57 -10.10
CA GLN A 31 19.48 -5.89 -10.74
C GLN A 31 18.05 -6.22 -11.14
N LEU A 32 17.07 -5.93 -10.28
CA LEU A 32 15.65 -6.11 -10.59
C LEU A 32 15.21 -5.26 -11.78
N LEU A 33 15.65 -4.00 -11.83
CA LEU A 33 15.35 -3.09 -12.95
C LEU A 33 15.92 -3.63 -14.27
N VAL A 34 17.17 -4.11 -14.26
CA VAL A 34 17.82 -4.71 -15.43
C VAL A 34 17.02 -5.92 -15.92
N ILE A 35 16.61 -6.83 -15.03
CA ILE A 35 15.87 -8.03 -15.44
C ILE A 35 14.49 -7.67 -15.99
N CYS A 36 13.79 -6.71 -15.37
CA CYS A 36 12.51 -6.22 -15.90
C CYS A 36 12.66 -5.69 -17.32
N LEU A 37 13.71 -4.90 -17.58
CA LEU A 37 14.01 -4.37 -18.91
C LEU A 37 14.37 -5.48 -19.90
N LEU A 38 15.26 -6.41 -19.51
CA LEU A 38 15.68 -7.53 -20.34
C LEU A 38 14.50 -8.42 -20.72
N CYS A 39 13.64 -8.80 -19.76
CA CYS A 39 12.43 -9.56 -20.04
C CYS A 39 11.55 -8.84 -21.06
N ARG A 40 11.33 -7.52 -20.91
CA ARG A 40 10.55 -6.75 -21.88
C ARG A 40 11.17 -6.75 -23.27
N LEU A 41 12.48 -6.57 -23.38
CA LEU A 41 13.18 -6.59 -24.67
C LEU A 41 13.07 -7.96 -25.34
N LEU A 42 13.13 -9.05 -24.57
CA LEU A 42 12.92 -10.41 -25.08
C LEU A 42 11.49 -10.63 -25.61
N TRP A 43 10.46 -10.06 -24.95
CA TRP A 43 9.07 -10.19 -25.39
C TRP A 43 8.78 -9.49 -26.71
N MET A 44 9.55 -8.43 -27.02
CA MET A 44 9.48 -7.72 -28.29
C MET A 44 10.03 -8.53 -29.48
N LEU A 45 10.81 -9.59 -29.25
CA LEU A 45 11.41 -10.42 -30.31
C LEU A 45 10.43 -11.40 -30.98
N GLY A 46 9.14 -11.37 -30.63
CA GLY A 46 8.13 -12.23 -31.24
C GLY A 46 8.25 -13.72 -30.85
N LEU A 47 8.82 -14.01 -29.67
CA LEU A 47 8.98 -15.39 -29.19
C LEU A 47 7.62 -16.09 -28.98
N PRO A 48 7.55 -17.44 -29.12
CA PRO A 48 6.38 -18.22 -28.74
C PRO A 48 5.93 -17.97 -27.30
N HIS A 49 4.61 -17.91 -27.05
CA HIS A 49 4.05 -17.65 -25.71
C HIS A 49 4.62 -18.55 -24.62
N PHE A 50 4.84 -19.84 -24.91
CA PHE A 50 5.47 -20.79 -23.98
C PHE A 50 6.84 -20.31 -23.48
N LEU A 51 7.71 -19.87 -24.39
CA LEU A 51 9.03 -19.34 -24.03
C LEU A 51 8.91 -18.02 -23.28
N LYS A 52 7.86 -17.23 -23.57
CA LYS A 52 7.56 -16.02 -22.82
C LYS A 52 7.22 -16.30 -21.36
N HIS A 53 6.30 -17.23 -21.13
CA HIS A 53 5.97 -17.66 -19.78
C HIS A 53 7.19 -18.26 -19.06
N LEU A 54 7.94 -19.16 -19.71
CA LEU A 54 9.11 -19.80 -19.11
C LEU A 54 10.19 -18.77 -18.73
N GLY A 55 10.47 -17.79 -19.58
CA GLY A 55 11.44 -16.75 -19.24
C GLY A 55 10.93 -15.79 -18.15
N THR A 56 9.61 -15.52 -18.06
CA THR A 56 9.07 -14.82 -16.87
C THR A 56 9.22 -15.63 -15.60
N VAL A 57 9.00 -16.95 -15.64
CA VAL A 57 9.23 -17.85 -14.51
C VAL A 57 10.70 -17.78 -14.09
N ALA A 58 11.64 -17.96 -15.01
CA ALA A 58 13.06 -17.92 -14.72
C ALA A 58 13.51 -16.56 -14.13
N GLY A 59 13.09 -15.45 -14.74
CA GLY A 59 13.40 -14.11 -14.26
C GLY A 59 12.78 -13.80 -12.89
N GLY A 60 11.56 -14.28 -12.65
CA GLY A 60 10.88 -14.14 -11.36
C GLY A 60 11.52 -14.97 -10.25
N PHE A 61 11.89 -16.22 -10.54
CA PHE A 61 12.64 -17.07 -9.61
C PHE A 61 14.00 -16.46 -9.26
N TYR A 62 14.73 -15.95 -10.24
CA TYR A 62 15.99 -15.26 -9.99
C TYR A 62 15.78 -14.02 -9.11
N ALA A 63 14.75 -13.21 -9.40
CA ALA A 63 14.41 -12.06 -8.56
C ALA A 63 14.06 -12.48 -7.12
N LEU A 64 13.29 -13.56 -6.94
CA LEU A 64 12.97 -14.09 -5.61
C LEU A 64 14.22 -14.53 -4.86
N TYR A 65 15.13 -15.25 -5.53
CA TYR A 65 16.40 -15.67 -4.93
C TYR A 65 17.28 -14.47 -4.55
N LEU A 66 17.29 -13.42 -5.37
CA LEU A 66 18.09 -12.23 -5.13
C LEU A 66 17.66 -11.45 -3.87
N PHE A 67 16.36 -11.41 -3.56
CA PHE A 67 15.84 -10.69 -2.40
C PHE A 67 15.65 -11.57 -1.16
N PHE A 68 15.39 -12.87 -1.33
CA PHE A 68 15.03 -13.77 -0.22
C PHE A 68 15.94 -14.98 -0.08
N GLU A 69 16.92 -15.16 -0.96
CA GLU A 69 17.84 -16.31 -0.97
C GLU A 69 17.07 -17.64 -0.91
N LEU A 70 17.40 -18.53 0.04
CA LEU A 70 16.72 -19.81 0.23
C LEU A 70 15.30 -19.67 0.78
N HIS A 71 14.99 -18.55 1.43
CA HIS A 71 13.66 -18.31 1.99
C HIS A 71 12.58 -18.15 0.92
N MET A 72 12.94 -17.98 -0.36
CA MET A 72 11.98 -18.00 -1.46
C MET A 72 11.15 -19.29 -1.54
N ILE A 73 11.63 -20.39 -0.94
CA ILE A 73 10.93 -21.70 -0.94
C ILE A 73 9.49 -21.57 -0.42
N TRP A 74 9.24 -20.71 0.55
CA TRP A 74 7.89 -20.50 1.09
C TRP A 74 6.96 -19.83 0.07
N VAL A 75 7.48 -18.87 -0.71
CA VAL A 75 6.70 -18.21 -1.77
C VAL A 75 6.36 -19.23 -2.86
N VAL A 76 7.31 -20.12 -3.14
CA VAL A 76 7.14 -21.21 -4.11
C VAL A 76 6.12 -22.25 -3.61
N LEU A 77 6.19 -22.64 -2.35
CA LEU A 77 5.23 -23.57 -1.73
C LEU A 77 3.80 -23.01 -1.77
N LEU A 78 3.59 -21.73 -1.45
CA LEU A 78 2.27 -21.10 -1.59
C LEU A 78 1.78 -21.16 -3.05
N SER A 79 2.66 -20.85 -4.00
CA SER A 79 2.32 -20.85 -5.43
C SER A 79 1.92 -22.25 -5.93
N LEU A 80 2.65 -23.28 -5.51
CA LEU A 80 2.35 -24.68 -5.82
C LEU A 80 1.03 -25.13 -5.19
N LEU A 81 0.80 -24.77 -3.92
CA LEU A 81 -0.45 -25.05 -3.21
C LEU A 81 -1.65 -24.40 -3.93
N CYS A 82 -1.51 -23.14 -4.35
CA CYS A 82 -2.55 -22.43 -5.09
C CYS A 82 -2.89 -23.12 -6.42
N TYR A 83 -1.88 -23.52 -7.19
CA TYR A 83 -2.10 -24.20 -8.46
C TYR A 83 -2.73 -25.58 -8.27
N LEU A 84 -2.22 -26.37 -7.32
CA LEU A 84 -2.76 -27.68 -6.98
C LEU A 84 -4.25 -27.57 -6.61
N PHE A 85 -4.60 -26.59 -5.78
CA PHE A 85 -5.99 -26.34 -5.40
C PHE A 85 -6.86 -25.99 -6.62
N LEU A 86 -6.42 -25.04 -7.47
CA LEU A 86 -7.14 -24.67 -8.68
C LEU A 86 -7.34 -25.85 -9.65
N PHE A 87 -6.34 -26.73 -9.76
CA PHE A 87 -6.39 -27.91 -10.61
C PHE A 87 -7.35 -28.98 -10.09
N LEU A 88 -7.33 -29.24 -8.78
CA LEU A 88 -8.22 -30.19 -8.11
C LEU A 88 -9.67 -29.69 -8.14
N CYS A 89 -9.88 -28.39 -7.91
CA CYS A 89 -11.19 -27.76 -7.91
C CYS A 89 -11.62 -27.23 -9.28
N ARG A 90 -11.02 -27.67 -10.40
CA ARG A 90 -11.27 -27.09 -11.73
C ARG A 90 -12.75 -27.06 -12.15
N HIS A 91 -13.54 -28.02 -11.65
CA HIS A 91 -14.97 -28.17 -11.94
C HIS A 91 -15.89 -27.54 -10.88
N SER A 92 -15.33 -26.98 -9.79
CA SER A 92 -16.10 -26.31 -8.75
C SER A 92 -16.49 -24.90 -9.18
N THR A 93 -17.64 -24.43 -8.72
CA THR A 93 -18.13 -23.05 -8.93
C THR A 93 -17.72 -22.08 -7.82
N MET A 94 -17.06 -22.58 -6.76
CA MET A 94 -16.68 -21.83 -5.55
C MET A 94 -15.17 -21.81 -5.34
N ARG A 95 -14.38 -21.83 -6.43
CA ARG A 95 -12.90 -21.93 -6.37
C ARG A 95 -12.29 -20.76 -5.61
N GLY A 96 -12.77 -19.54 -5.85
CA GLY A 96 -12.29 -18.31 -5.23
C GLY A 96 -12.41 -18.33 -3.71
N THR A 97 -13.58 -18.70 -3.18
CA THR A 97 -13.82 -18.74 -1.74
C THR A 97 -12.93 -19.78 -1.06
N PHE A 98 -12.89 -21.01 -1.57
CA PHE A 98 -12.07 -22.05 -0.95
C PHE A 98 -10.57 -21.72 -1.03
N LEU A 99 -10.09 -21.25 -2.18
CA LEU A 99 -8.69 -20.86 -2.31
C LEU A 99 -8.34 -19.72 -1.35
N SER A 100 -9.24 -18.74 -1.17
CA SER A 100 -9.02 -17.66 -0.21
C SER A 100 -8.85 -18.18 1.22
N ILE A 101 -9.68 -19.15 1.64
CA ILE A 101 -9.57 -19.79 2.95
C ILE A 101 -8.25 -20.57 3.07
N THR A 102 -7.89 -21.36 2.05
CA THR A 102 -6.64 -22.13 2.04
C THR A 102 -5.42 -21.23 2.13
N VAL A 103 -5.37 -20.15 1.35
CA VAL A 103 -4.29 -19.16 1.38
C VAL A 103 -4.22 -18.47 2.73
N LEU A 104 -5.37 -18.08 3.29
CA LEU A 104 -5.42 -17.48 4.63
C LEU A 104 -4.86 -18.43 5.70
N ILE A 105 -5.27 -19.69 5.70
CA ILE A 105 -4.73 -20.71 6.62
C ILE A 105 -3.22 -20.84 6.46
N TYR A 106 -2.72 -20.88 5.22
CA TYR A 106 -1.28 -20.96 4.96
C TYR A 106 -0.52 -19.75 5.54
N LEU A 107 -1.01 -18.53 5.30
CA LEU A 107 -0.38 -17.32 5.83
C LEU A 107 -0.39 -17.28 7.36
N LEU A 108 -1.49 -17.71 7.99
CA LEU A 108 -1.61 -17.77 9.46
C LEU A 108 -0.71 -18.86 10.06
N LEU A 109 -0.60 -20.03 9.43
CA LEU A 109 0.32 -21.08 9.85
C LEU A 109 1.78 -20.62 9.74
N GLY A 110 2.10 -19.92 8.66
CA GLY A 110 3.42 -19.33 8.46
C GLY A 110 3.80 -18.34 9.54
N GLU A 111 2.86 -17.45 9.92
CA GLU A 111 3.03 -16.47 10.99
C GLU A 111 3.20 -17.11 12.38
N LEU A 112 2.41 -18.15 12.69
CA LEU A 112 2.33 -18.70 14.05
C LEU A 112 3.29 -19.86 14.32
N HIS A 113 3.73 -20.62 13.30
CA HIS A 113 4.37 -21.92 13.53
C HIS A 113 5.59 -22.23 12.66
N MET A 114 5.81 -21.58 11.50
CA MET A 114 6.76 -22.11 10.51
C MET A 114 8.12 -21.41 10.42
N MET A 115 8.28 -20.17 10.91
CA MET A 115 9.56 -19.46 10.79
C MET A 115 9.76 -18.33 11.80
N ASP A 116 11.02 -17.95 12.02
CA ASP A 116 11.37 -16.72 12.74
C ASP A 116 10.64 -15.51 12.15
N THR A 117 10.06 -14.70 13.02
CA THR A 117 9.22 -13.53 12.69
C THR A 117 9.94 -12.57 11.74
N THR A 118 11.23 -12.32 11.94
CA THR A 118 12.05 -11.41 11.13
C THR A 118 12.14 -11.84 9.67
N ASN A 119 12.41 -13.12 9.42
CA ASN A 119 12.53 -13.65 8.06
C ASN A 119 11.15 -13.75 7.39
N TRP A 120 10.09 -14.04 8.16
CA TRP A 120 8.73 -14.12 7.63
C TRP A 120 8.21 -12.73 7.22
N HIS A 121 8.49 -11.71 8.02
CA HIS A 121 8.17 -10.31 7.71
C HIS A 121 8.84 -9.83 6.43
N LYS A 122 10.09 -10.23 6.16
CA LYS A 122 10.80 -9.87 4.91
C LYS A 122 10.07 -10.37 3.66
N MET A 123 9.56 -11.60 3.65
CA MET A 123 8.90 -12.21 2.49
C MET A 123 7.39 -11.94 2.40
N ARG A 124 6.78 -11.40 3.47
CA ARG A 124 5.34 -11.18 3.58
C ARG A 124 4.78 -10.42 2.39
N GLY A 125 5.46 -9.37 1.93
CA GLY A 125 5.04 -8.58 0.76
C GLY A 125 4.84 -9.43 -0.50
N SER A 126 5.81 -10.27 -0.84
CA SER A 126 5.72 -11.17 -2.00
C SER A 126 4.67 -12.25 -1.84
N GLN A 127 4.51 -12.82 -0.63
CA GLN A 127 3.44 -13.77 -0.32
C GLN A 127 2.06 -13.16 -0.55
N MET A 128 1.85 -11.91 -0.10
CA MET A 128 0.62 -11.18 -0.33
C MET A 128 0.33 -10.95 -1.82
N VAL A 129 1.35 -10.61 -2.62
CA VAL A 129 1.17 -10.45 -4.08
C VAL A 129 0.73 -11.77 -4.73
N VAL A 130 1.37 -12.89 -4.36
CA VAL A 130 1.01 -14.24 -4.84
C VAL A 130 -0.44 -14.57 -4.45
N ALA A 131 -0.79 -14.37 -3.19
CA ALA A 131 -2.14 -14.57 -2.66
C ALA A 131 -3.18 -13.77 -3.45
N MET A 132 -2.97 -12.46 -3.59
CA MET A 132 -3.90 -11.57 -4.31
C MET A 132 -4.06 -12.00 -5.77
N LYS A 133 -2.97 -12.34 -6.46
CA LYS A 133 -3.00 -12.80 -7.86
C LYS A 133 -3.74 -14.11 -8.02
N ALA A 134 -3.44 -15.11 -7.19
CA ALA A 134 -4.03 -16.45 -7.25
C ALA A 134 -5.52 -16.42 -6.89
N ILE A 135 -5.89 -15.72 -5.81
CA ILE A 135 -7.29 -15.52 -5.39
C ILE A 135 -8.06 -14.80 -6.49
N SER A 136 -7.52 -13.73 -7.07
CA SER A 136 -8.19 -12.99 -8.15
C SER A 136 -8.44 -13.87 -9.36
N LEU A 137 -7.44 -14.66 -9.77
CA LEU A 137 -7.60 -15.60 -10.88
C LEU A 137 -8.69 -16.65 -10.58
N ALA A 138 -8.78 -17.14 -9.34
CA ALA A 138 -9.82 -18.07 -8.93
C ALA A 138 -11.23 -17.45 -9.04
N PHE A 139 -11.41 -16.20 -8.61
CA PHE A 139 -12.67 -15.49 -8.78
C PHE A 139 -12.99 -15.14 -10.24
N ASP A 140 -11.98 -14.81 -11.04
CA ASP A 140 -12.16 -14.57 -12.48
C ASP A 140 -12.58 -15.85 -13.22
N LEU A 141 -12.09 -17.02 -12.78
CA LEU A 141 -12.55 -18.34 -13.26
C LEU A 141 -14.00 -18.62 -12.84
N ASP A 142 -14.39 -18.31 -11.60
CA ASP A 142 -15.77 -18.49 -11.11
C ASP A 142 -16.78 -17.59 -11.83
N ARG A 143 -16.35 -16.39 -12.23
CA ARG A 143 -17.16 -15.43 -13.00
C ARG A 143 -17.17 -15.70 -14.51
N GLY A 144 -16.34 -16.63 -14.99
CA GLY A 144 -16.18 -16.91 -16.43
C GLY A 144 -15.45 -15.80 -17.19
N VAL A 145 -14.75 -14.89 -16.51
CA VAL A 145 -13.86 -13.88 -17.15
C VAL A 145 -12.65 -14.58 -17.79
N VAL A 146 -12.17 -15.64 -17.14
CA VAL A 146 -11.17 -16.56 -17.70
C VAL A 146 -11.86 -17.88 -18.00
N SER A 147 -11.73 -18.36 -19.24
CA SER A 147 -12.49 -19.51 -19.76
C SER A 147 -12.12 -20.85 -19.11
N SER A 148 -10.86 -21.02 -18.73
CA SER A 148 -10.33 -22.30 -18.21
C SER A 148 -9.12 -22.07 -17.32
N VAL A 149 -8.85 -23.03 -16.44
CA VAL A 149 -7.65 -23.01 -15.59
C VAL A 149 -6.40 -22.93 -16.50
N PRO A 150 -5.52 -21.94 -16.31
CA PRO A 150 -4.29 -21.82 -17.10
C PRO A 150 -3.38 -23.04 -16.91
N SER A 151 -2.52 -23.31 -17.89
CA SER A 151 -1.48 -24.33 -17.75
C SER A 151 -0.52 -24.02 -16.58
N PRO A 152 0.23 -25.00 -16.05
CA PRO A 152 1.16 -24.75 -14.95
C PRO A 152 2.15 -23.63 -15.25
N ILE A 153 2.60 -23.55 -16.50
CA ILE A 153 3.61 -22.58 -16.94
C ILE A 153 3.01 -21.18 -17.09
N GLU A 154 1.78 -21.06 -17.61
CA GLU A 154 1.06 -19.78 -17.66
C GLU A 154 0.75 -19.26 -16.26
N PHE A 155 0.30 -20.14 -15.36
CA PHE A 155 0.03 -19.79 -13.97
C PHE A 155 1.31 -19.34 -13.26
N MET A 156 2.38 -20.14 -13.32
CA MET A 156 3.65 -19.78 -12.67
C MET A 156 4.26 -18.52 -13.29
N GLY A 157 4.14 -18.32 -14.60
CA GLY A 157 4.60 -17.10 -15.25
C GLY A 157 3.83 -15.86 -14.79
N TYR A 158 2.52 -15.98 -14.56
CA TYR A 158 1.70 -14.90 -14.01
C TYR A 158 2.08 -14.58 -12.56
N ILE A 159 2.21 -15.61 -11.72
CA ILE A 159 2.56 -15.44 -10.31
C ILE A 159 3.96 -14.81 -10.18
N TYR A 160 4.95 -15.38 -10.87
CA TYR A 160 6.34 -14.93 -10.85
C TYR A 160 6.66 -13.85 -11.88
N PHE A 161 5.67 -13.13 -12.38
CA PHE A 161 5.93 -12.04 -13.31
C PHE A 161 6.90 -11.02 -12.69
N VAL A 162 8.10 -10.90 -13.28
CA VAL A 162 9.26 -10.21 -12.69
C VAL A 162 8.97 -8.78 -12.26
N GLY A 163 8.18 -8.03 -13.04
CA GLY A 163 7.83 -6.64 -12.73
C GLY A 163 6.97 -6.49 -11.48
N THR A 164 6.44 -7.60 -10.94
CA THR A 164 5.50 -7.58 -9.83
C THR A 164 5.81 -8.52 -8.67
N VAL A 165 6.71 -9.49 -8.81
CA VAL A 165 6.89 -10.57 -7.82
C VAL A 165 7.45 -10.10 -6.48
N ILE A 166 8.30 -9.07 -6.46
CA ILE A 166 8.92 -8.55 -5.22
C ILE A 166 8.06 -7.45 -4.58
N PHE A 167 7.96 -6.30 -5.25
CA PHE A 167 7.26 -5.11 -4.73
C PHE A 167 5.95 -4.79 -5.45
N GLY A 168 5.59 -5.61 -6.45
CA GLY A 168 4.65 -5.24 -7.48
C GLY A 168 3.26 -4.88 -7.03
N PRO A 169 2.58 -3.98 -7.77
CA PRO A 169 1.14 -3.91 -7.65
C PRO A 169 0.51 -5.21 -8.14
N TRP A 170 -0.63 -5.54 -7.55
CA TRP A 170 -1.52 -6.54 -8.11
C TRP A 170 -1.98 -6.12 -9.52
N ILE A 171 -1.90 -7.06 -10.46
CA ILE A 171 -2.41 -6.94 -11.84
C ILE A 171 -3.27 -8.16 -12.14
N SER A 172 -4.26 -8.02 -13.03
CA SER A 172 -5.09 -9.15 -13.46
C SER A 172 -4.32 -10.10 -14.38
N PHE A 173 -4.80 -11.33 -14.50
CA PHE A 173 -4.22 -12.33 -15.42
C PHE A 173 -4.25 -11.86 -16.88
N ASN A 174 -5.32 -11.17 -17.29
CA ASN A 174 -5.41 -10.60 -18.64
C ASN A 174 -4.37 -9.48 -18.86
N SER A 175 -4.18 -8.58 -17.88
CA SER A 175 -3.15 -7.53 -17.96
C SER A 175 -1.73 -8.12 -18.07
N TYR A 176 -1.49 -9.26 -17.42
CA TYR A 176 -0.23 -9.99 -17.55
C TYR A 176 -0.03 -10.55 -18.97
N LYS A 177 -1.05 -11.17 -19.57
CA LYS A 177 -0.97 -11.67 -20.96
C LYS A 177 -0.68 -10.53 -21.93
N GLU A 178 -1.36 -9.39 -21.78
CA GLU A 178 -1.12 -8.19 -22.60
C GLU A 178 0.32 -7.66 -22.46
N ALA A 179 0.93 -7.76 -21.27
CA ALA A 179 2.33 -7.39 -21.06
C ALA A 179 3.30 -8.32 -21.82
N LEU A 180 2.95 -9.60 -21.98
CA LEU A 180 3.75 -10.57 -22.75
C LEU A 180 3.67 -10.35 -24.25
N ASP A 181 2.64 -9.69 -24.78
CA ASP A 181 2.52 -9.43 -26.22
C ASP A 181 3.70 -8.58 -26.75
N GLY A 182 4.43 -7.89 -25.86
CA GLY A 182 5.73 -7.30 -26.20
C GLY A 182 5.58 -6.05 -27.06
N ARG A 183 4.67 -5.14 -26.66
CA ARG A 183 4.43 -3.88 -27.36
C ARG A 183 5.70 -3.02 -27.44
N ARG A 184 5.85 -2.29 -28.56
CA ARG A 184 7.01 -1.43 -28.83
C ARG A 184 7.23 -0.40 -27.73
N LEU A 185 8.49 -0.05 -27.49
CA LEU A 185 8.87 1.04 -26.60
C LEU A 185 8.38 2.37 -27.18
N SER A 186 7.69 3.16 -26.37
CA SER A 186 7.19 4.49 -26.75
C SER A 186 7.84 5.56 -25.88
N PHE A 187 7.85 6.81 -26.35
CA PHE A 187 8.33 7.93 -25.55
C PHE A 187 7.49 8.12 -24.27
N SER A 188 6.17 7.92 -24.36
CA SER A 188 5.28 7.97 -23.19
C SER A 188 5.62 6.89 -22.16
N TRP A 189 6.03 5.69 -22.61
CA TRP A 189 6.50 4.63 -21.72
C TRP A 189 7.76 5.05 -20.96
N PHE A 190 8.78 5.50 -21.70
CA PHE A 190 10.06 5.89 -21.12
C PHE A 190 9.85 7.02 -20.10
N PHE A 191 9.09 8.04 -20.48
CA PHE A 191 8.75 9.14 -19.58
C PHE A 191 8.03 8.66 -18.30
N LYS A 192 7.07 7.73 -18.42
CA LYS A 192 6.38 7.16 -17.24
C LYS A 192 7.34 6.40 -16.33
N VAL A 193 8.19 5.52 -16.88
CA VAL A 193 9.20 4.77 -16.10
C VAL A 193 10.14 5.74 -15.38
N SER A 194 10.72 6.70 -16.10
CA SER A 194 11.63 7.68 -15.52
C SER A 194 10.94 8.53 -14.46
N ALA A 195 9.72 9.02 -14.72
CA ALA A 195 8.98 9.84 -13.76
C ALA A 195 8.61 9.07 -12.48
N SER A 196 8.15 7.82 -12.58
CA SER A 196 7.88 6.97 -11.41
C SER A 196 9.17 6.66 -10.65
N TRP A 197 10.27 6.39 -11.34
CA TRP A 197 11.58 6.17 -10.70
C TRP A 197 12.06 7.40 -9.92
N VAL A 198 12.03 8.60 -10.53
CA VAL A 198 12.43 9.84 -9.84
C VAL A 198 11.56 10.09 -8.61
N LYS A 199 10.23 9.92 -8.72
CA LYS A 199 9.32 10.07 -7.57
C LYS A 199 9.67 9.08 -6.46
N SER A 200 9.96 7.82 -6.81
CA SER A 200 10.41 6.80 -5.87
C SER A 200 11.64 7.27 -5.09
N GLN A 201 12.69 7.72 -5.79
CA GLN A 201 13.92 8.18 -5.16
C GLN A 201 13.73 9.43 -4.29
N VAL A 202 12.92 10.38 -4.74
CA VAL A 202 12.54 11.54 -3.93
C VAL A 202 11.82 11.11 -2.66
N CYS A 203 10.91 10.13 -2.73
CA CYS A 203 10.21 9.62 -1.55
C CYS A 203 11.15 8.95 -0.55
N LEU A 204 12.11 8.14 -1.02
CA LEU A 204 13.13 7.50 -0.18
C LEU A 204 14.01 8.53 0.55
N VAL A 205 14.42 9.57 -0.18
CA VAL A 205 15.15 10.70 0.38
C VAL A 205 14.33 11.42 1.45
N VAL A 206 13.05 11.68 1.16
CA VAL A 206 12.19 12.38 2.11
C VAL A 206 11.97 11.54 3.37
N SER A 207 11.74 10.24 3.26
CA SER A 207 11.50 9.37 4.42
C SER A 207 12.69 9.28 5.36
N ASN A 208 13.91 9.19 4.81
CA ASN A 208 15.11 8.90 5.59
C ASN A 208 15.90 10.16 5.98
N CYS A 209 15.86 11.21 5.15
CA CYS A 209 16.73 12.37 5.32
C CYS A 209 15.97 13.67 5.60
N VAL A 210 14.69 13.79 5.24
CA VAL A 210 13.96 15.06 5.42
C VAL A 210 12.96 14.97 6.57
N ALA A 211 12.11 13.95 6.57
CA ALA A 211 11.07 13.79 7.57
C ALA A 211 11.65 13.72 9.00
N PRO A 212 12.66 12.90 9.33
CA PRO A 212 13.21 12.80 10.69
C PRO A 212 13.90 14.08 11.22
N TYR A 213 14.07 15.09 10.36
CA TYR A 213 14.69 16.37 10.71
C TYR A 213 13.75 17.56 10.51
N LEU A 214 12.46 17.30 10.20
CA LEU A 214 11.49 18.32 9.86
C LEU A 214 11.28 19.31 11.02
N PHE A 215 11.00 18.84 12.24
CA PHE A 215 10.77 19.70 13.40
C PHE A 215 11.96 19.94 14.33
N PRO A 216 12.97 19.05 14.45
CA PRO A 216 14.19 19.29 15.22
C PRO A 216 14.92 20.57 14.79
N TYR A 217 14.71 21.00 13.54
CA TYR A 217 15.31 22.20 12.96
C TYR A 217 14.49 23.49 13.18
N PHE A 218 13.16 23.43 13.04
CA PHE A 218 12.31 24.63 13.17
C PHE A 218 11.88 24.93 14.61
N ILE A 219 11.87 23.92 15.48
CA ILE A 219 11.46 24.04 16.89
C ILE A 219 12.58 23.40 17.72
N PRO A 220 13.20 24.11 18.69
CA PRO A 220 14.25 23.56 19.54
C PRO A 220 13.67 22.59 20.58
N VAL A 221 13.12 21.46 20.12
CA VAL A 221 12.55 20.39 20.95
C VAL A 221 13.65 19.65 21.73
N TYR A 222 14.88 19.63 21.21
CA TYR A 222 16.02 18.96 21.83
C TYR A 222 16.75 19.79 22.91
N GLY A 223 16.47 21.08 23.03
CA GLY A 223 17.21 21.97 23.95
C GLY A 223 16.72 21.99 25.39
N ASN A 224 15.41 21.79 25.62
CA ASN A 224 14.81 21.89 26.96
C ASN A 224 13.94 20.66 27.26
N LYS A 225 14.33 19.83 28.23
CA LYS A 225 13.56 18.66 28.73
C LYS A 225 12.10 19.00 29.09
N LEU A 226 11.80 20.27 29.39
CA LEU A 226 10.46 20.78 29.70
C LEU A 226 9.54 20.87 28.47
N LEU A 227 10.08 21.26 27.30
CA LEU A 227 9.33 21.38 26.04
C LEU A 227 8.99 20.00 25.43
N ARG A 228 9.85 18.99 25.65
CA ARG A 228 9.59 17.58 25.27
C ARG A 228 8.35 17.00 25.97
N ARG A 229 7.93 17.55 27.11
CA ARG A 229 6.72 17.12 27.84
C ARG A 229 5.41 17.75 27.33
N GLY A 230 5.48 18.78 26.50
CA GLY A 230 4.29 19.47 25.99
C GLY A 230 3.50 18.61 25.01
N THR A 231 2.16 18.66 25.09
CA THR A 231 1.25 17.93 24.19
C THR A 231 1.55 18.24 22.72
N LEU A 232 1.79 19.50 22.39
CA LEU A 232 2.13 19.92 21.02
C LEU A 232 3.42 19.25 20.51
N ALA A 233 4.46 19.16 21.35
CA ALA A 233 5.73 18.53 20.97
C ALA A 233 5.56 17.02 20.68
N LYS A 234 4.73 16.33 21.46
CA LYS A 234 4.41 14.91 21.21
C LYS A 234 3.69 14.70 19.88
N TRP A 235 2.72 15.56 19.55
CA TRP A 235 2.00 15.50 18.28
C TRP A 235 2.89 15.84 17.07
N LEU A 236 3.82 16.77 17.22
CA LEU A 236 4.79 17.08 16.17
C LEU A 236 5.74 15.91 15.91
N LEU A 237 6.25 15.26 16.97
CA LEU A 237 7.05 14.05 16.84
C LEU A 237 6.25 12.89 16.23
N ALA A 238 4.99 12.74 16.61
CA ALA A 238 4.09 11.76 15.99
C ALA A 238 3.89 12.02 14.49
N TYR A 239 3.74 13.30 14.10
CA TYR A 239 3.59 13.69 12.70
C TYR A 239 4.87 13.42 11.91
N GLU A 240 6.03 13.67 12.51
CA GLU A 240 7.33 13.38 11.94
C GLU A 240 7.50 11.90 11.56
N ASN A 241 7.27 11.02 12.54
CA ASN A 241 7.33 9.56 12.36
C ASN A 241 6.32 9.10 11.30
N THR A 242 5.10 9.61 11.39
CA THR A 242 4.03 9.31 10.43
C THR A 242 4.44 9.71 9.02
N THR A 243 5.02 10.90 8.85
CA THR A 243 5.48 11.39 7.54
C THR A 243 6.60 10.51 7.00
N SER A 244 7.57 10.12 7.82
CA SER A 244 8.64 9.19 7.41
C SER A 244 8.06 7.86 6.91
N PHE A 245 7.11 7.28 7.64
CA PHE A 245 6.39 6.05 7.25
C PHE A 245 5.54 6.20 5.97
N HIS A 246 4.85 7.33 5.80
CA HIS A 246 4.07 7.61 4.59
C HIS A 246 4.99 7.64 3.36
N PHE A 247 6.11 8.37 3.44
CA PHE A 247 7.04 8.51 2.33
C PHE A 247 7.80 7.23 2.02
N SER A 248 8.10 6.37 3.01
CA SER A 248 8.68 5.05 2.74
C SER A 248 7.67 4.14 2.00
N SER A 249 6.39 4.22 2.37
CA SER A 249 5.30 3.54 1.64
C SER A 249 5.14 4.08 0.20
N TYR A 250 5.26 5.40 0.00
CA TYR A 250 5.21 6.00 -1.34
C TYR A 250 6.41 5.61 -2.19
N PHE A 251 7.60 5.46 -1.59
CA PHE A 251 8.77 4.90 -2.27
C PHE A 251 8.44 3.51 -2.83
N VAL A 252 7.95 2.58 -2.01
CA VAL A 252 7.58 1.23 -2.47
C VAL A 252 6.48 1.30 -3.54
N GLY A 253 5.48 2.16 -3.37
CA GLY A 253 4.42 2.38 -4.35
C GLY A 253 4.94 2.83 -5.72
N TYR A 254 5.75 3.88 -5.78
CA TYR A 254 6.33 4.36 -7.05
C TYR A 254 7.40 3.42 -7.62
N PHE A 255 8.13 2.71 -6.77
CA PHE A 255 9.08 1.70 -7.22
C PHE A 255 8.34 0.54 -7.90
N SER A 256 7.23 0.08 -7.32
CA SER A 256 6.39 -0.96 -7.89
C SER A 256 5.75 -0.54 -9.23
N GLU A 257 5.37 0.74 -9.39
CA GLU A 257 4.97 1.29 -10.69
C GLU A 257 6.11 1.21 -11.70
N THR A 258 7.33 1.54 -11.26
CA THR A 258 8.53 1.53 -12.09
C THR A 258 8.80 0.12 -12.60
N THR A 259 8.88 -0.89 -11.73
CA THR A 259 9.16 -2.28 -12.12
C THR A 259 8.07 -2.87 -13.01
N ALA A 260 6.79 -2.63 -12.69
CA ALA A 260 5.68 -3.14 -13.48
C ALA A 260 5.64 -2.50 -14.89
N THR A 261 5.80 -1.17 -14.97
CA THR A 261 5.84 -0.43 -16.24
C THR A 261 7.06 -0.80 -17.07
N LEU A 262 8.22 -0.95 -16.42
CA LEU A 262 9.47 -1.36 -17.05
C LEU A 262 9.34 -2.76 -17.67
N ALA A 263 8.66 -3.69 -16.98
CA ALA A 263 8.41 -5.05 -17.45
C ALA A 263 7.29 -5.16 -18.51
N GLY A 264 6.56 -4.08 -18.83
CA GLY A 264 5.52 -4.09 -19.88
C GLY A 264 4.08 -4.01 -19.41
N ALA A 265 3.82 -4.00 -18.10
CA ALA A 265 2.47 -3.96 -17.54
C ALA A 265 2.01 -2.53 -17.20
N GLY A 266 0.71 -2.36 -16.95
CA GLY A 266 0.17 -1.12 -16.39
C GLY A 266 -0.11 0.00 -17.39
N PHE A 267 -0.58 -0.38 -18.57
CA PHE A 267 -1.17 0.53 -19.55
C PHE A 267 -2.66 0.28 -19.68
N THR A 268 -3.38 1.31 -20.14
CA THR A 268 -4.75 1.21 -20.61
C THR A 268 -4.79 1.58 -22.08
N GLU A 269 -5.64 0.89 -22.83
CA GLU A 269 -5.85 1.14 -24.25
C GLU A 269 -7.31 1.51 -24.49
N GLU A 270 -7.52 2.73 -24.99
CA GLU A 270 -8.84 3.23 -25.35
C GLU A 270 -8.79 3.80 -26.76
N LYS A 271 -9.50 3.17 -27.72
CA LYS A 271 -9.57 3.60 -29.13
C LYS A 271 -8.19 3.84 -29.73
N ASP A 272 -7.32 2.83 -29.67
CA ASP A 272 -5.92 2.84 -30.13
C ASP A 272 -4.99 3.86 -29.45
N ASN A 273 -5.45 4.57 -28.41
CA ASN A 273 -4.60 5.43 -27.59
C ASN A 273 -4.11 4.68 -26.37
N LEU A 274 -2.85 4.25 -26.43
CA LEU A 274 -2.17 3.60 -25.32
C LEU A 274 -1.69 4.65 -24.31
N LYS A 275 -2.14 4.53 -23.05
CA LYS A 275 -1.74 5.40 -21.94
C LYS A 275 -1.08 4.57 -20.85
N TRP A 276 0.10 4.98 -20.42
CA TRP A 276 0.81 4.38 -19.28
C TRP A 276 0.37 5.06 -17.97
N ASP A 277 -0.74 4.60 -17.42
CA ASP A 277 -1.46 5.26 -16.32
C ASP A 277 -1.54 4.44 -15.02
N MET A 278 -0.74 3.38 -14.90
CA MET A 278 -0.59 2.65 -13.64
C MET A 278 -0.28 3.62 -12.49
N THR A 279 -1.14 3.58 -11.49
CA THR A 279 -1.08 4.40 -10.29
C THR A 279 -1.30 3.49 -9.09
N VAL A 280 -0.29 3.38 -8.23
CA VAL A 280 -0.33 2.51 -7.04
C VAL A 280 -0.81 3.29 -5.82
N SER A 281 -0.35 4.53 -5.66
CA SER A 281 -0.76 5.43 -4.59
C SER A 281 -0.98 6.85 -5.10
N LYS A 282 -1.77 7.65 -4.36
CA LYS A 282 -1.97 9.07 -4.61
C LYS A 282 -1.57 9.91 -3.38
N PRO A 283 -0.27 10.21 -3.19
CA PRO A 283 0.23 10.90 -2.00
C PRO A 283 -0.51 12.21 -1.68
N LEU A 284 -0.83 13.03 -2.68
CA LEU A 284 -1.55 14.30 -2.45
C LEU A 284 -2.94 14.10 -1.84
N SER A 285 -3.66 13.04 -2.21
CA SER A 285 -4.97 12.70 -1.65
C SER A 285 -4.88 12.10 -0.24
N ILE A 286 -3.67 11.71 0.19
CA ILE A 286 -3.41 11.13 1.51
C ILE A 286 -2.89 12.21 2.48
N GLU A 287 -1.96 13.05 2.02
CA GLU A 287 -1.38 14.15 2.81
C GLU A 287 -2.31 15.36 2.92
N PHE A 288 -3.19 15.57 1.92
CA PHE A 288 -4.20 16.62 1.95
C PHE A 288 -5.60 16.04 1.72
N PRO A 289 -6.05 15.14 2.61
CA PRO A 289 -7.24 14.35 2.36
C PRO A 289 -8.49 15.20 2.55
N ARG A 290 -9.47 15.01 1.67
CA ARG A 290 -10.81 15.51 1.96
C ARG A 290 -11.44 14.72 3.10
N SER A 291 -11.21 13.41 3.18
CA SER A 291 -11.84 12.46 4.13
C SER A 291 -11.01 11.20 4.33
N MET A 292 -11.24 10.42 5.40
CA MET A 292 -10.54 9.15 5.61
C MET A 292 -10.87 8.09 4.53
N VAL A 293 -12.07 8.14 3.92
CA VAL A 293 -12.41 7.30 2.76
C VAL A 293 -11.47 7.59 1.58
N GLU A 294 -11.14 8.86 1.34
CA GLU A 294 -10.21 9.24 0.28
C GLU A 294 -8.80 8.73 0.57
N VAL A 295 -8.33 8.84 1.82
CA VAL A 295 -7.02 8.32 2.24
C VAL A 295 -6.90 6.84 1.93
N VAL A 296 -7.83 6.03 2.46
CA VAL A 296 -7.75 4.56 2.38
C VAL A 296 -7.79 4.09 0.93
N THR A 297 -8.68 4.67 0.13
CA THR A 297 -8.81 4.30 -1.29
C THR A 297 -7.68 4.85 -2.17
N SER A 298 -6.84 5.74 -1.64
CA SER A 298 -5.69 6.34 -2.31
C SER A 298 -4.34 5.76 -1.87
N TRP A 299 -4.30 5.04 -0.74
CA TRP A 299 -3.08 4.50 -0.15
C TRP A 299 -2.45 3.38 -0.98
N ASN A 300 -3.25 2.38 -1.34
CA ASN A 300 -2.85 1.29 -2.22
C ASN A 300 -4.05 0.93 -3.13
N LEU A 301 -4.05 1.52 -4.33
CA LEU A 301 -5.13 1.35 -5.31
C LEU A 301 -5.26 -0.12 -5.78
N PRO A 302 -4.18 -0.85 -6.11
CA PRO A 302 -4.28 -2.27 -6.47
C PRO A 302 -4.94 -3.12 -5.37
N MET A 303 -4.52 -2.96 -4.11
CA MET A 303 -5.13 -3.65 -2.97
C MET A 303 -6.60 -3.27 -2.79
N SER A 304 -6.92 -1.98 -2.87
CA SER A 304 -8.30 -1.50 -2.74
C SER A 304 -9.21 -2.06 -3.84
N ARG A 305 -8.72 -2.14 -5.09
CA ARG A 305 -9.46 -2.74 -6.22
C ARG A 305 -9.67 -4.24 -6.00
N PHE A 306 -8.63 -4.96 -5.55
CA PHE A 306 -8.72 -6.38 -5.21
C PHE A 306 -9.76 -6.64 -4.11
N LEU A 307 -9.72 -5.91 -2.99
CA LEU A 307 -10.69 -6.11 -1.91
C LEU A 307 -12.12 -5.74 -2.36
N HIS A 308 -12.26 -4.71 -3.20
CA HIS A 308 -13.55 -4.35 -3.77
C HIS A 308 -14.08 -5.44 -4.72
N THR A 309 -13.24 -6.10 -5.53
CA THR A 309 -13.70 -7.20 -6.38
C THR A 309 -14.16 -8.40 -5.55
N LEU A 310 -13.55 -8.65 -4.38
CA LEU A 310 -13.96 -9.75 -3.49
C LEU A 310 -15.27 -9.46 -2.74
N LEU A 311 -15.46 -8.23 -2.26
CA LEU A 311 -16.47 -7.88 -1.28
C LEU A 311 -17.63 -7.04 -1.84
N SER A 312 -17.71 -6.91 -3.18
CA SER A 312 -18.69 -6.05 -3.88
C SER A 312 -20.15 -6.38 -3.60
N ASN A 313 -20.46 -7.58 -3.11
CA ASN A 313 -21.82 -8.07 -2.91
C ASN A 313 -22.33 -7.91 -1.46
N LEU A 314 -21.59 -7.22 -0.59
CA LEU A 314 -21.93 -7.04 0.82
C LEU A 314 -22.51 -5.65 1.12
N GLY A 315 -23.34 -5.56 2.16
CA GLY A 315 -23.84 -4.27 2.66
C GLY A 315 -22.69 -3.36 3.13
N LEU A 316 -22.87 -2.03 3.05
CA LEU A 316 -21.79 -1.04 3.23
C LEU A 316 -20.94 -1.23 4.50
N PHE A 317 -21.57 -1.46 5.66
CA PHE A 317 -20.85 -1.69 6.91
C PHE A 317 -20.05 -3.00 6.89
N SER A 318 -20.67 -4.10 6.50
CA SER A 318 -20.03 -5.42 6.38
C SER A 318 -18.91 -5.42 5.34
N ALA A 319 -19.11 -4.74 4.21
CA ALA A 319 -18.10 -4.58 3.17
C ALA A 319 -16.87 -3.85 3.73
N ILE A 320 -17.06 -2.73 4.44
CA ILE A 320 -15.96 -1.96 5.03
C ILE A 320 -15.24 -2.77 6.12
N MET A 321 -15.97 -3.34 7.09
CA MET A 321 -15.35 -4.08 8.20
C MET A 321 -14.63 -5.34 7.72
N LEU A 322 -15.23 -6.10 6.79
CA LEU A 322 -14.59 -7.29 6.24
C LEU A 322 -13.42 -6.94 5.32
N THR A 323 -13.44 -5.78 4.64
CA THR A 323 -12.28 -5.26 3.88
C THR A 323 -11.08 -5.06 4.81
N TYR A 324 -11.27 -4.40 5.95
CA TYR A 324 -10.18 -4.16 6.90
C TYR A 324 -9.76 -5.41 7.65
N ALA A 325 -10.70 -6.29 8.02
CA ALA A 325 -10.38 -7.57 8.64
C ALA A 325 -9.57 -8.46 7.69
N ALA A 326 -10.00 -8.59 6.42
CA ALA A 326 -9.25 -9.32 5.41
C ALA A 326 -7.88 -8.69 5.13
N SER A 327 -7.80 -7.36 5.06
CA SER A 327 -6.52 -6.65 4.90
C SER A 327 -5.60 -6.91 6.08
N ALA A 328 -6.09 -6.83 7.32
CA ALA A 328 -5.31 -7.09 8.53
C ALA A 328 -4.78 -8.53 8.53
N LEU A 329 -5.64 -9.52 8.26
CA LEU A 329 -5.26 -10.93 8.18
C LEU A 329 -4.22 -11.22 7.09
N LEU A 330 -4.32 -10.57 5.93
CA LEU A 330 -3.32 -10.70 4.86
C LEU A 330 -1.95 -10.13 5.26
N HIS A 331 -1.95 -9.12 6.13
CA HIS A 331 -0.74 -8.54 6.69
C HIS A 331 -0.19 -9.30 7.91
N GLY A 332 -0.80 -10.44 8.29
CA GLY A 332 -0.39 -11.26 9.43
C GLY A 332 -1.18 -10.98 10.72
N LEU A 333 -0.74 -11.58 11.83
CA LEU A 333 -1.34 -11.38 13.16
C LEU A 333 -0.62 -10.31 13.97
N SER A 334 0.13 -9.43 13.29
CA SER A 334 0.78 -8.28 13.89
C SER A 334 -0.22 -7.40 14.65
N PHE A 335 -0.04 -7.29 15.96
CA PHE A 335 -0.90 -6.47 16.82
C PHE A 335 -0.95 -5.01 16.38
N HIS A 336 0.21 -4.38 16.10
CA HIS A 336 0.26 -2.95 15.75
C HIS A 336 -0.51 -2.68 14.44
N LEU A 337 -0.31 -3.50 13.41
CA LEU A 337 -0.91 -3.30 12.11
C LEU A 337 -2.40 -3.66 12.13
N GLY A 338 -2.78 -4.74 12.84
CA GLY A 338 -4.16 -5.10 13.08
C GLY A 338 -4.92 -4.01 13.85
N ALA A 339 -4.35 -3.49 14.94
CA ALA A 339 -4.96 -2.43 15.75
C ALA A 339 -5.13 -1.13 14.95
N VAL A 340 -4.14 -0.75 14.13
CA VAL A 340 -4.20 0.41 13.24
C VAL A 340 -5.27 0.22 12.17
N LEU A 341 -5.27 -0.90 11.44
CA LEU A 341 -6.22 -1.15 10.35
C LEU A 341 -7.67 -1.26 10.85
N LEU A 342 -7.88 -1.92 11.98
CA LEU A 342 -9.21 -2.01 12.58
C LEU A 342 -9.69 -0.63 13.06
N SER A 343 -8.84 0.15 13.73
CA SER A 343 -9.14 1.52 14.14
C SER A 343 -9.46 2.40 12.93
N LEU A 344 -8.66 2.29 11.86
CA LEU A 344 -8.86 2.98 10.60
C LEU A 344 -10.23 2.64 9.97
N GLY A 345 -10.65 1.38 10.07
CA GLY A 345 -11.98 0.93 9.63
C GLY A 345 -13.12 1.61 10.38
N PHE A 346 -13.06 1.66 11.72
CA PHE A 346 -14.06 2.34 12.53
C PHE A 346 -14.10 3.85 12.27
N ILE A 347 -12.94 4.50 12.24
CA ILE A 347 -12.80 5.93 11.93
C ILE A 347 -13.44 6.25 10.57
N THR A 348 -13.07 5.48 9.54
CA THR A 348 -13.57 5.66 8.18
C THR A 348 -15.09 5.51 8.11
N TYR A 349 -15.63 4.49 8.77
CA TYR A 349 -17.07 4.25 8.79
C TYR A 349 -17.83 5.37 9.51
N ILE A 350 -17.41 5.75 10.72
CA ILE A 350 -18.06 6.77 11.55
C ILE A 350 -18.04 8.12 10.82
N GLU A 351 -16.90 8.53 10.27
CA GLU A 351 -16.81 9.76 9.48
C GLU A 351 -17.74 9.72 8.26
N HIS A 352 -17.78 8.59 7.55
CA HIS A 352 -18.62 8.42 6.37
C HIS A 352 -20.11 8.60 6.69
N VAL A 353 -20.62 7.91 7.71
CA VAL A 353 -22.04 7.98 8.08
C VAL A 353 -22.40 9.35 8.63
N LEU A 354 -21.51 9.98 9.42
CA LEU A 354 -21.72 11.33 9.93
C LEU A 354 -21.82 12.35 8.80
N ARG A 355 -20.86 12.36 7.87
CA ARG A 355 -20.91 13.25 6.70
C ARG A 355 -22.14 13.04 5.85
N LYS A 356 -22.56 11.80 5.65
CA LYS A 356 -23.77 11.48 4.87
C LYS A 356 -25.01 12.10 5.50
N ARG A 357 -25.12 12.08 6.83
CA ARG A 357 -26.21 12.74 7.58
C ARG A 357 -26.13 14.26 7.50
N LEU A 358 -24.96 14.84 7.75
CA LEU A 358 -24.76 16.29 7.65
C LEU A 358 -25.08 16.80 6.24
N ALA A 359 -24.67 16.07 5.19
CA ALA A 359 -25.00 16.41 3.81
C ALA A 359 -26.51 16.41 3.55
N ALA A 360 -27.26 15.48 4.14
CA ALA A 360 -28.71 15.42 4.00
C ALA A 360 -29.42 16.55 4.76
N ILE A 361 -29.05 16.79 6.03
CA ILE A 361 -29.68 17.83 6.88
C ILE A 361 -29.45 19.22 6.31
N PHE A 362 -28.19 19.52 5.98
CA PHE A 362 -27.81 20.84 5.48
C PHE A 362 -27.95 20.97 3.96
N ASN A 363 -28.39 19.91 3.29
CA ASN A 363 -28.47 19.84 1.83
C ASN A 363 -27.18 20.36 1.16
N ALA A 364 -26.03 19.81 1.60
CA ALA A 364 -24.70 20.42 1.41
C ALA A 364 -23.64 19.44 0.87
N CYS A 365 -22.68 19.99 0.11
CA CYS A 365 -21.55 19.23 -0.44
C CYS A 365 -20.46 18.88 0.59
N VAL A 366 -20.81 18.10 1.62
CA VAL A 366 -19.89 17.66 2.71
C VAL A 366 -19.62 16.15 2.71
N LEU A 367 -20.11 15.43 1.70
CA LEU A 367 -19.82 14.00 1.49
C LEU A 367 -18.32 13.71 1.42
N SER A 368 -17.94 12.47 1.77
CA SER A 368 -16.56 11.99 1.79
C SER A 368 -15.83 12.20 0.45
N LYS A 369 -16.50 11.86 -0.66
CA LYS A 369 -16.02 12.20 -2.02
C LYS A 369 -16.57 13.54 -2.45
N LYS A 370 -15.78 14.28 -3.25
CA LYS A 370 -16.24 15.52 -3.89
C LYS A 370 -17.50 15.22 -4.72
N CYS A 371 -18.52 16.06 -4.58
CA CYS A 371 -19.76 15.88 -5.31
C CYS A 371 -19.52 15.98 -6.83
N GLN A 372 -20.20 15.14 -7.60
CA GLN A 372 -20.16 15.16 -9.05
C GLN A 372 -20.84 16.43 -9.62
N ALA A 373 -20.63 16.72 -10.90
CA ALA A 373 -21.20 17.89 -11.57
C ALA A 373 -22.74 17.95 -11.43
N ASN A 374 -23.41 16.79 -11.51
CA ASN A 374 -24.87 16.65 -11.42
C ASN A 374 -25.38 16.53 -9.97
N CYS A 375 -24.68 17.13 -9.01
CA CYS A 375 -25.07 17.08 -7.61
C CYS A 375 -26.36 17.88 -7.35
N THR A 376 -27.30 17.25 -6.66
CA THR A 376 -28.60 17.83 -6.27
C THR A 376 -28.55 18.69 -5.01
N HIS A 377 -27.40 18.77 -4.33
CA HIS A 377 -27.30 19.57 -3.10
C HIS A 377 -27.48 21.05 -3.38
N ARG A 378 -28.25 21.75 -2.53
CA ARG A 378 -28.45 23.21 -2.65
C ARG A 378 -27.18 23.99 -2.32
N ASN A 379 -26.51 23.61 -1.22
CA ASN A 379 -25.36 24.34 -0.67
C ASN A 379 -24.05 23.74 -1.18
N LYS A 380 -23.55 24.27 -2.31
CA LYS A 380 -22.38 23.71 -3.01
C LYS A 380 -21.07 24.43 -2.71
N LYS A 381 -21.09 25.76 -2.80
CA LYS A 381 -19.90 26.63 -2.75
C LYS A 381 -19.96 27.67 -1.63
N GLU A 382 -20.77 27.42 -0.62
CA GLU A 382 -20.87 28.32 0.54
C GLU A 382 -19.63 28.21 1.42
N LEU A 383 -19.20 29.32 2.02
CA LEU A 383 -18.00 29.38 2.85
C LEU A 383 -18.06 28.36 4.01
N TRP A 384 -19.21 28.22 4.67
CA TRP A 384 -19.38 27.28 5.77
C TRP A 384 -19.30 25.81 5.31
N VAL A 385 -19.65 25.48 4.05
CA VAL A 385 -19.45 24.14 3.48
C VAL A 385 -17.96 23.84 3.32
N TYR A 386 -17.18 24.84 2.89
CA TYR A 386 -15.73 24.71 2.86
C TYR A 386 -15.14 24.55 4.27
N MET A 387 -15.62 25.31 5.25
CA MET A 387 -15.17 25.19 6.65
C MET A 387 -15.45 23.80 7.23
N ILE A 388 -16.63 23.21 6.98
CA ILE A 388 -16.93 21.83 7.41
C ILE A 388 -15.95 20.83 6.77
N ASN A 389 -15.70 20.96 5.47
CA ASN A 389 -14.77 20.07 4.79
C ASN A 389 -13.33 20.23 5.30
N ILE A 390 -12.87 21.46 5.55
CA ILE A 390 -11.56 21.74 6.15
C ILE A 390 -11.46 21.14 7.56
N ALA A 391 -12.52 21.26 8.37
CA ALA A 391 -12.55 20.67 9.71
C ALA A 391 -12.40 19.15 9.67
N PHE A 392 -13.11 18.47 8.75
CA PHE A 392 -12.93 17.04 8.58
C PHE A 392 -11.57 16.66 7.96
N SER A 393 -11.01 17.49 7.08
CA SER A 393 -9.65 17.29 6.57
C SER A 393 -8.61 17.37 7.69
N ALA A 394 -8.73 18.35 8.59
CA ALA A 394 -7.89 18.47 9.77
C ALA A 394 -8.07 17.27 10.72
N LEU A 395 -9.31 16.79 10.87
CA LEU A 395 -9.60 15.58 11.64
C LEU A 395 -8.94 14.34 11.03
N ALA A 396 -8.99 14.18 9.71
CA ALA A 396 -8.33 13.08 9.01
C ALA A 396 -6.81 13.10 9.22
N LEU A 397 -6.17 14.28 9.14
CA LEU A 397 -4.75 14.44 9.44
C LEU A 397 -4.40 14.08 10.88
N LEU A 398 -5.26 14.47 11.84
CA LEU A 398 -5.10 14.09 13.25
C LEU A 398 -5.16 12.56 13.42
N HIS A 399 -6.14 11.92 12.79
CA HIS A 399 -6.27 10.45 12.82
C HIS A 399 -5.06 9.76 12.19
N LEU A 400 -4.59 10.23 11.03
CA LEU A 400 -3.39 9.68 10.37
C LEU A 400 -2.14 9.85 11.21
N THR A 401 -1.93 11.02 11.79
CA THR A 401 -0.79 11.30 12.69
C THR A 401 -0.81 10.37 13.90
N TYR A 402 -1.98 10.17 14.49
CA TYR A 402 -2.13 9.28 15.63
C TYR A 402 -1.86 7.82 15.26
N LEU A 403 -2.46 7.33 14.18
CA LEU A 403 -2.32 5.95 13.75
C LEU A 403 -0.91 5.65 13.21
N GLY A 404 -0.30 6.59 12.51
CA GLY A 404 1.04 6.47 11.95
C GLY A 404 2.16 6.55 12.98
N SER A 405 1.90 7.17 14.14
CA SER A 405 2.92 7.38 15.19
C SER A 405 3.55 6.11 15.75
N VAL A 406 2.89 4.95 15.56
CA VAL A 406 3.37 3.64 16.02
C VAL A 406 4.45 3.06 15.11
N PHE A 407 4.53 3.51 13.85
CA PHE A 407 5.53 3.07 12.86
C PHE A 407 6.74 3.99 12.93
N ASN A 408 7.65 3.72 13.87
CA ASN A 408 8.94 4.41 13.94
C ASN A 408 10.05 3.54 13.34
N SER A 409 11.00 4.15 12.62
CA SER A 409 12.14 3.45 12.00
C SER A 409 13.04 2.72 13.01
N SER A 410 12.93 3.03 14.30
CA SER A 410 13.64 2.32 15.37
C SER A 410 13.06 0.94 15.70
N VAL A 411 11.80 0.67 15.34
CA VAL A 411 11.13 -0.60 15.64
C VAL A 411 11.58 -1.71 14.68
N ASP A 412 12.05 -1.36 13.47
CA ASP A 412 12.59 -2.33 12.50
C ASP A 412 13.98 -2.87 12.90
N TYR A 413 14.66 -2.25 13.89
CA TYR A 413 16.00 -2.65 14.37
C TYR A 413 15.98 -3.31 15.75
N MET A 414 14.81 -3.44 16.38
CA MET A 414 14.66 -4.09 17.68
C MET A 414 14.46 -5.60 17.46
N GLU A 415 15.47 -6.39 17.86
CA GLU A 415 15.33 -7.84 18.07
C GLU A 415 14.42 -8.06 19.28
N GLU A 416 13.10 -7.87 19.16
CA GLU A 416 12.24 -7.86 20.35
C GLU A 416 10.96 -8.68 20.17
N ASP A 417 10.64 -9.42 21.24
CA ASP A 417 9.46 -10.28 21.41
C ASP A 417 8.14 -9.51 21.16
N GLU A 418 7.08 -10.20 20.75
CA GLU A 418 5.77 -9.58 20.46
C GLU A 418 5.22 -8.71 21.62
N ASP A 419 5.58 -9.06 22.86
CA ASP A 419 5.19 -8.33 24.07
C ASP A 419 5.74 -6.90 24.10
N ASP A 420 6.95 -6.63 23.60
CA ASP A 420 7.52 -5.28 23.58
C ASP A 420 6.85 -4.40 22.52
N ILE A 421 6.50 -5.00 21.37
CA ILE A 421 5.81 -4.33 20.26
C ILE A 421 4.39 -3.89 20.67
N THR A 422 3.67 -4.75 21.39
CA THR A 422 2.33 -4.42 21.91
C THR A 422 2.40 -3.29 22.93
N HIS A 423 3.37 -3.36 23.85
CA HIS A 423 3.61 -2.34 24.86
C HIS A 423 3.97 -1.00 24.21
N HIS A 424 4.85 -0.99 23.19
CA HIS A 424 5.20 0.21 22.43
C HIS A 424 3.98 0.86 21.77
N THR A 425 3.12 0.06 21.12
CA THR A 425 1.89 0.56 20.46
C THR A 425 0.97 1.24 21.46
N ILE A 426 0.70 0.58 22.59
CA ILE A 426 -0.14 1.10 23.67
C ILE A 426 0.49 2.35 24.29
N GLN A 427 1.80 2.35 24.49
CA GLN A 427 2.54 3.48 25.04
C GLN A 427 2.42 4.71 24.13
N LYS A 428 2.61 4.57 22.81
CA LYS A 428 2.48 5.69 21.86
C LYS A 428 1.07 6.29 21.86
N TRP A 429 0.06 5.45 21.86
CA TRP A 429 -1.33 5.90 21.92
C TRP A 429 -1.68 6.54 23.27
N SER A 430 -1.13 6.03 24.37
CA SER A 430 -1.22 6.63 25.70
C SER A 430 -0.52 7.99 25.77
N GLU A 431 0.65 8.14 25.14
CA GLU A 431 1.38 9.42 25.05
C GLU A 431 0.56 10.51 24.34
N LEU A 432 -0.27 10.11 23.36
CA LEU A 432 -1.24 10.95 22.64
C LEU A 432 -2.64 10.91 23.28
N SER A 433 -2.77 10.41 24.51
CA SER A 433 -3.98 10.40 25.32
C SER A 433 -5.20 9.76 24.65
N TRP A 434 -4.97 8.76 23.78
CA TRP A 434 -6.04 8.08 23.04
C TRP A 434 -6.95 9.03 22.23
N THR A 435 -6.44 10.22 21.88
CA THR A 435 -7.26 11.34 21.38
C THR A 435 -8.06 10.95 20.14
N SER A 436 -7.45 10.24 19.19
CA SER A 436 -8.11 9.80 17.97
C SER A 436 -9.31 8.90 18.24
N HIS A 437 -9.18 7.93 19.16
CA HIS A 437 -10.28 7.05 19.57
C HIS A 437 -11.39 7.81 20.28
N TRP A 438 -11.05 8.74 21.18
CA TRP A 438 -12.03 9.60 21.86
C TRP A 438 -12.80 10.52 20.90
N VAL A 439 -12.09 11.14 19.96
CA VAL A 439 -12.74 12.00 18.95
C VAL A 439 -13.65 11.18 18.04
N THR A 440 -13.23 9.96 17.68
CA THR A 440 -14.06 9.03 16.90
C THR A 440 -15.33 8.65 17.66
N PHE A 441 -15.22 8.36 18.96
CA PHE A 441 -16.36 8.09 19.82
C PHE A 441 -17.30 9.31 19.93
N GLY A 442 -16.75 10.52 20.08
CA GLY A 442 -17.51 11.76 20.05
C GLY A 442 -18.25 11.98 18.73
N CYS A 443 -17.60 11.72 17.59
CA CYS A 443 -18.23 11.78 16.27
C CYS A 443 -19.36 10.76 16.13
N TRP A 444 -19.20 9.57 16.70
CA TRP A 444 -20.25 8.56 16.74
C TRP A 444 -21.44 8.99 17.60
N ILE A 445 -21.21 9.56 18.79
CA ILE A 445 -22.29 10.13 19.62
C ILE A 445 -23.02 11.23 18.85
N LEU A 446 -22.29 12.17 18.25
CA LEU A 446 -22.86 13.24 17.43
C LEU A 446 -23.73 12.66 16.31
N TYR A 447 -23.24 11.66 15.59
CA TYR A 447 -24.01 10.95 14.57
C TYR A 447 -25.31 10.32 15.12
N ARG A 448 -25.28 9.80 16.37
CA ARG A 448 -26.45 9.19 17.02
C ARG A 448 -27.43 10.22 17.61
N LEU A 449 -26.96 11.40 18.00
CA LEU A 449 -27.80 12.48 18.52
C LEU A 449 -28.48 13.29 17.41
N VAL A 450 -27.85 13.37 16.25
CA VAL A 450 -28.39 14.03 15.04
C VAL A 450 -29.35 13.09 14.29
N LEU A 451 -29.84 12.03 14.95
CA LEU A 451 -30.61 10.92 14.40
C LEU A 451 -32.11 11.10 14.64
#